data_AF-A0A9D8AU46-F1
#
_entry.id   AF-A0A9D8AU46-F1
#
_cell.length_a   1.000
_cell.length_b   1.000
_cell.length_c   1.000
_cell.angle_alpha   90.00
_cell.angle_beta   90.00
_cell.angle_gamma   90.00
#
_symmetry.space_group_name_H-M   'P 1'
#
loop_
_entity.id
_entity.type
_entity.pdbx_description
1 polymer ?
#
loop_
_entity_poly.entity_id
_entity_poly.type
_entity_poly.pdbx_seq_one_letter_code
_entity_poly.pdbx_strand_id
1 'polypeptide(L)'
;MPISRHEARELTSRGYEMRATVLNGTLCRQQDGTWVVDERSVDESLQALEGQQVILVVSAIQEGAGRARVCPVCGSEYDGYECTHCRQVRRRLRGP
;
A
#
# COMPACT_ATOMS: atom_id res chain seq x y z
N MET A 1 -3.14 -4.02 11.33
CA MET A 1 -4.23 -3.26 10.69
C MET A 1 -3.88 -3.13 9.22
N PRO A 2 -4.77 -3.47 8.28
CA PRO A 2 -4.47 -3.40 6.86
C PRO A 2 -4.29 -1.94 6.40
N ILE A 3 -3.44 -1.73 5.40
CA ILE A 3 -3.25 -0.44 4.75
C ILE A 3 -3.87 -0.48 3.34
N SER A 4 -4.24 0.68 2.83
CA SER A 4 -4.74 0.81 1.46
C SER A 4 -3.62 0.60 0.44
N ARG A 5 -3.98 0.22 -0.80
CA ARG A 5 -3.04 0.18 -1.92
C ARG A 5 -2.31 1.51 -2.17
N HIS A 6 -2.93 2.64 -1.83
CA HIS A 6 -2.29 3.95 -1.95
C HIS A 6 -1.17 4.10 -0.94
N GLU A 7 -1.45 3.86 0.35
CA GLU A 7 -0.45 3.94 1.43
C GLU A 7 0.68 2.93 1.19
N ALA A 8 0.37 1.73 0.70
CA ALA A 8 1.38 0.74 0.33
C ALA A 8 2.31 1.25 -0.79
N ARG A 9 1.76 1.88 -1.83
CA ARG A 9 2.56 2.49 -2.91
C ARG A 9 3.42 3.64 -2.39
N GLU A 10 2.87 4.49 -1.53
CA GLU A 10 3.61 5.60 -0.93
C GLU A 10 4.78 5.11 -0.06
N LEU A 11 4.55 4.11 0.79
CA LEU A 11 5.61 3.46 1.58
C LEU A 11 6.68 2.82 0.69
N THR A 12 6.26 2.17 -0.39
CA THR A 12 7.17 1.55 -1.36
C THR A 12 8.09 2.59 -2.01
N SER A 13 7.52 3.69 -2.51
CA SER A 13 8.28 4.79 -3.11
C SER A 13 9.29 5.40 -2.15
N ARG A 14 8.85 5.73 -0.92
CA ARG A 14 9.74 6.28 0.12
C ARG A 14 10.86 5.32 0.50
N GLY A 15 10.55 4.02 0.60
CA GLY A 15 11.55 2.98 0.86
C GLY A 15 12.65 2.97 -0.20
N TYR A 16 12.28 3.02 -1.48
CA TYR A 16 13.26 3.09 -2.57
C TYR A 16 14.10 4.37 -2.55
N GLU A 17 13.50 5.53 -2.25
CA GLU A 17 14.23 6.80 -2.12
C GLU A 17 15.28 6.75 -1.02
N MET A 18 14.99 6.06 0.09
CA MET A 18 15.91 5.84 1.20
C MET A 18 16.90 4.70 0.95
N ARG A 19 16.87 4.06 -0.23
CA ARG A 19 17.67 2.86 -0.57
C ARG A 19 17.43 1.70 0.39
N ALA A 20 16.25 1.63 1.00
CA ALA A 20 15.84 0.52 1.82
C ALA A 20 15.45 -0.70 0.96
N THR A 21 15.61 -1.90 1.51
CA THR A 21 15.05 -3.12 0.91
C THR A 21 13.53 -3.09 1.06
N VAL A 22 12.80 -3.12 -0.07
CA VAL A 22 11.34 -3.09 -0.07
C VAL A 22 10.76 -4.39 -0.62
N LEU A 23 9.97 -5.08 0.21
CA LEU A 23 9.16 -6.23 -0.18
C LEU A 23 7.67 -5.83 -0.24
N ASN A 24 7.11 -5.76 -1.45
CA ASN A 24 5.69 -5.48 -1.69
C ASN A 24 5.16 -6.51 -2.67
N GLY A 25 4.09 -7.21 -2.30
CA GLY A 25 3.56 -8.36 -3.03
C GLY A 25 2.70 -9.25 -2.15
N THR A 26 2.40 -10.43 -2.64
CA THR A 26 1.65 -11.46 -1.90
C THR A 26 2.62 -12.26 -1.04
N LEU A 27 2.39 -12.29 0.28
CA LEU A 27 3.14 -13.14 1.19
C LEU A 27 2.65 -14.59 1.08
N CYS A 28 3.53 -15.48 0.65
CA CYS A 28 3.26 -16.90 0.49
C CYS A 28 4.30 -17.73 1.23
N ARG A 29 3.90 -18.93 1.66
CA ARG A 29 4.81 -19.93 2.20
C ARG A 29 5.10 -20.97 1.12
N GLN A 30 6.36 -21.18 0.81
CA GLN A 30 6.78 -22.21 -0.14
C GLN A 30 6.69 -23.62 0.48
N GLN A 31 6.86 -24.65 -0.35
CA GLN A 31 6.80 -26.06 0.05
C GLN A 31 7.88 -26.44 1.05
N ASP A 32 9.06 -25.82 0.95
CA ASP A 32 10.18 -26.00 1.89
C ASP A 32 10.00 -25.24 3.22
N GLY A 33 8.89 -24.50 3.35
CA GLY A 33 8.52 -23.74 4.54
C GLY A 33 9.05 -22.32 4.57
N THR A 34 9.80 -21.87 3.56
CA THR A 34 10.33 -20.50 3.44
C THR A 34 9.23 -19.49 3.13
N TRP A 35 9.41 -18.25 3.58
CA TRP A 35 8.51 -17.14 3.28
C TRP A 35 9.01 -16.36 2.06
N VAL A 36 8.11 -16.13 1.11
CA VAL A 36 8.36 -15.28 -0.05
C VAL A 36 7.31 -14.20 -0.20
N VAL A 37 7.74 -13.04 -0.67
CA VAL A 37 6.85 -11.98 -1.16
C VAL A 37 6.92 -12.00 -2.68
N ASP A 38 5.83 -12.43 -3.30
CA ASP A 38 5.79 -12.91 -4.68
C ASP A 38 6.87 -13.98 -4.90
N GLU A 39 7.96 -13.66 -5.62
CA GLU A 39 9.06 -14.59 -5.92
C GLU A 39 10.31 -14.36 -5.06
N ARG A 40 10.32 -13.33 -4.21
CA ARG A 40 11.52 -12.93 -3.45
C ARG A 40 11.53 -13.51 -2.06
N SER A 41 12.62 -14.18 -1.69
CA SER A 41 12.84 -14.70 -0.34
C SER A 41 12.95 -13.59 0.69
N VAL A 42 12.13 -13.68 1.73
CA VAL A 42 12.22 -12.78 2.89
C VAL A 42 13.52 -13.04 3.65
N ASP A 43 13.91 -14.30 3.76
CA ASP A 43 15.10 -14.72 4.50
C ASP A 43 16.38 -14.18 3.84
N GLU A 44 16.53 -14.36 2.53
CA GLU A 44 17.66 -13.81 1.76
C GLU A 44 17.74 -12.29 1.85
N SER A 45 16.58 -11.61 1.86
CA SER A 45 16.50 -10.16 1.99
C SER A 45 16.97 -9.67 3.37
N LEU A 46 16.76 -10.46 4.42
CA LEU A 46 17.20 -10.14 5.78
C LEU A 46 18.65 -10.55 6.05
N GLN A 47 19.15 -11.59 5.39
CA GLN A 47 20.53 -12.05 5.54
C GLN A 47 21.55 -10.94 5.21
N ALA A 48 21.27 -10.12 4.19
CA ALA A 48 22.10 -8.96 3.85
C ALA A 48 22.20 -7.89 4.95
N LEU A 49 21.30 -7.93 5.94
CA LEU A 49 21.22 -7.00 7.06
C LEU A 49 21.64 -7.65 8.39
N GLU A 50 22.18 -8.87 8.36
CA GLU A 50 22.60 -9.58 9.57
C GLU A 50 23.59 -8.74 10.40
N GLY A 51 23.37 -8.68 11.71
CA GLY A 51 24.18 -7.90 12.64
C GLY A 51 23.95 -6.39 12.61
N GLN A 52 23.02 -5.87 11.78
CA GLN A 52 22.70 -4.45 11.71
C GLN A 52 21.41 -4.13 12.49
N GLN A 53 21.28 -2.88 12.94
CA GLN A 53 20.03 -2.38 13.51
C GLN A 53 19.05 -2.08 12.38
N VAL A 54 17.87 -2.72 12.41
CA VAL A 54 16.87 -2.62 11.34
C VAL A 54 15.50 -2.20 11.87
N ILE A 55 14.69 -1.62 10.99
CA ILE A 55 13.25 -1.43 11.19
C ILE A 55 12.53 -2.30 10.16
N LEU A 56 11.62 -3.15 10.60
CA LEU A 56 10.78 -3.99 9.74
C LEU A 56 9.32 -3.52 9.82
N VAL A 57 8.74 -3.14 8.67
CA VAL A 57 7.34 -2.74 8.57
C VAL A 57 6.58 -3.78 7.75
N VAL A 58 5.61 -4.46 8.38
CA VAL A 58 4.78 -5.47 7.73
C VAL A 58 3.31 -5.12 7.94
N SER A 59 2.54 -5.08 6.85
CA SER A 59 1.11 -4.87 6.90
C SER A 59 0.41 -5.60 5.76
N ALA A 60 -0.78 -6.13 6.03
CA ALA A 60 -1.68 -6.57 4.96
C ALA A 60 -2.09 -5.37 4.08
N ILE A 61 -2.22 -5.60 2.78
CA ILE A 61 -2.73 -4.61 1.82
C ILE A 61 -4.15 -5.02 1.43
N GLN A 62 -5.13 -4.16 1.64
CA GLN A 62 -6.52 -4.41 1.23
C GLN A 62 -6.93 -3.50 0.06
N GLU A 63 -7.75 -4.03 -0.84
CA GLU A 63 -8.53 -3.21 -1.75
C GLU A 63 -9.60 -2.47 -0.94
N GLY A 64 -9.49 -1.15 -0.87
CA GLY A 64 -10.53 -0.31 -0.27
C GLY A 64 -10.67 -0.46 1.25
N ALA A 65 -9.77 0.18 2.00
CA ALA A 65 -10.06 0.72 3.32
C ALA A 65 -9.00 1.79 3.64
N GLY A 66 -8.79 2.74 2.72
CA GLY A 66 -8.08 3.95 3.07
C GLY A 66 -8.97 4.71 4.05
N ARG A 67 -8.45 5.12 5.20
CA ARG A 67 -9.15 5.93 6.21
C ARG A 67 -10.07 6.93 5.51
N ALA A 68 -11.38 6.88 5.79
CA ALA A 68 -12.40 7.71 5.14
C ALA A 68 -11.89 9.14 4.98
N ARG A 69 -11.73 9.58 3.72
CA ARG A 69 -11.27 10.94 3.42
C ARG A 69 -12.50 11.83 3.40
N VAL A 70 -12.42 12.99 4.05
CA VAL A 70 -13.46 14.02 3.93
C VAL A 70 -13.15 14.85 2.70
N CYS A 71 -14.10 14.94 1.77
CA CYS A 71 -13.94 15.75 0.57
C CYS A 71 -13.85 17.25 0.93
N PRO A 72 -12.79 17.97 0.51
CA PRO A 72 -12.66 19.40 0.82
C PRO A 72 -13.68 20.28 0.07
N VAL A 73 -14.38 19.73 -0.91
CA VAL A 73 -15.36 20.47 -1.73
C VAL A 73 -16.78 20.33 -1.20
N CYS A 74 -17.17 19.14 -0.75
CA CYS A 74 -18.56 18.86 -0.34
C CYS A 74 -18.72 18.30 1.08
N GLY A 75 -17.62 18.05 1.79
CA GLY A 75 -17.66 17.49 3.15
C GLY A 75 -18.08 16.02 3.23
N SER A 76 -18.41 15.36 2.11
CA SER A 76 -18.76 13.93 2.13
C SER A 76 -17.53 13.07 2.41
N GLU A 77 -17.72 12.04 3.24
CA GLU A 77 -16.77 10.95 3.37
C GLU A 77 -16.72 10.14 2.08
N TYR A 78 -15.52 9.80 1.64
CA TYR A 78 -15.31 8.97 0.46
C TYR A 78 -14.09 8.07 0.61
N ASP A 79 -14.22 6.89 -0.01
CA ASP A 79 -13.14 5.94 -0.18
C ASP A 79 -12.55 6.06 -1.59
N GLY A 80 -11.22 5.94 -1.70
CA GLY A 80 -10.53 5.93 -3.00
C GLY A 80 -9.92 7.28 -3.44
N TYR A 81 -9.70 7.43 -4.75
CA TYR A 81 -8.88 8.50 -5.32
C TYR A 81 -9.61 9.84 -5.45
N GLU A 82 -10.93 9.82 -5.66
CA GLU A 82 -11.72 11.02 -5.88
C GLU A 82 -13.09 10.91 -5.20
N CYS A 83 -13.64 12.05 -4.76
CA CYS A 83 -14.98 12.07 -4.18
C CYS A 83 -16.02 11.71 -5.25
N THR A 84 -16.68 10.57 -5.04
CA THR A 84 -17.71 10.03 -5.94
C THR A 84 -18.87 11.00 -6.13
N HIS A 85 -19.26 11.70 -5.06
CA HIS A 85 -20.31 12.73 -5.10
C HIS A 85 -19.92 13.90 -6.02
N CYS A 86 -18.75 14.53 -5.78
CA CYS A 86 -18.28 15.63 -6.64
C CYS A 86 -18.02 15.19 -8.08
N ARG A 87 -17.52 13.96 -8.31
CA ARG A 87 -17.31 13.40 -9.64
C ARG A 87 -18.64 13.26 -10.39
N GLN A 88 -19.68 12.74 -9.74
CA GLN A 88 -21.01 12.59 -10.34
C GLN A 88 -21.64 13.94 -10.65
N VAL A 89 -21.55 14.93 -9.74
CA VAL A 89 -22.04 16.29 -9.99
C VAL A 89 -21.32 16.92 -11.19
N ARG A 90 -19.98 16.83 -11.25
CA ARG A 90 -19.21 17.33 -12.40
C ARG A 90 -19.57 16.65 -13.71
N ARG A 91 -19.83 15.33 -13.69
CA ARG A 91 -20.32 14.60 -14.88
C ARG A 91 -21.67 15.13 -15.34
N ARG A 92 -22.61 15.35 -14.43
CA ARG A 92 -23.94 15.91 -14.76
C ARG A 92 -23.85 17.33 -15.33
N LEU A 93 -22.97 18.16 -14.77
CA LEU A 93 -22.80 19.56 -15.22
C LEU A 93 -22.09 19.69 -16.58
N ARG A 94 -21.39 18.66 -17.05
CA ARG A 94 -20.72 18.70 -18.35
C ARG A 94 -21.62 18.33 -19.54
N GLY A 95 -22.87 17.93 -19.30
CA GLY A 95 -23.77 17.44 -20.36
C GLY A 95 -23.27 16.13 -21.00
N PRO A 96 -24.07 15.50 -21.87
CA PRO A 96 -23.65 14.34 -22.67
C PRO A 96 -22.51 14.68 -23.64
#